data_AF-A0AAW6SWP9-F1
#
_entry.id   AF-A0AAW6SWP9-F1
#
_cell.length_a   1.000
_cell.length_b   1.000
_cell.length_c   1.000
_cell.angle_alpha   90.00
_cell.angle_beta   90.00
_cell.angle_gamma   90.00
#
_symmetry.space_group_name_H-M   'P 1'
#
loop_
_entity.id
_entity.type
_entity.pdbx_description
1 polymer ?
#
loop_
_entity_poly.entity_id
_entity_poly.type
_entity_poly.pdbx_seq_one_letter_code
_entity_poly.pdbx_strand_id
1 'polypeptide(L)'
;MDTLSPFSLCHDWKVQWYKYDRLHENAMNWVGKREEDMLIALAIVGVISSLQLKKIFLDGDKQRLKKLCATGKLTRHKLFKNQQEIPIFSLGPTGIAMIQERYPVVDWTCFSIPDLLQRLLFFQLVSRFKDENPNIRVLPSIPPFIGSVKRKDKKIHVLVQRGNEEDLIHTFKFYTPAERFILIKETLEHGKTLDEYLQKCKVRMTTDNQMSNHSFSEMFYLWKEGKWVPENTISEEQHSNIKKTSVI
;
A
#
# COMPACT_ATOMS: atom_id res chain seq x y z
N MET A 1 13.62 20.90 -9.55
CA MET A 1 12.16 21.03 -9.63
C MET A 1 11.59 19.67 -9.29
N ASP A 2 10.92 19.53 -8.15
CA ASP A 2 10.26 18.27 -7.81
C ASP A 2 9.12 18.06 -8.82
N THR A 3 9.28 17.02 -9.64
CA THR A 3 8.24 16.60 -10.58
C THR A 3 7.00 16.21 -9.79
N LEU A 4 5.85 16.77 -10.16
CA LEU A 4 4.55 16.45 -9.56
C LEU A 4 4.36 14.93 -9.43
N SER A 5 4.01 14.46 -8.22
CA SER A 5 3.87 13.03 -7.95
C SER A 5 2.94 12.35 -8.96
N PRO A 6 3.25 11.12 -9.42
CA PRO A 6 2.34 10.39 -10.30
C PRO A 6 0.99 10.07 -9.66
N PHE A 7 0.89 10.12 -8.32
CA PHE A 7 -0.31 9.90 -7.51
C PHE A 7 -0.83 11.20 -6.86
N SER A 8 -0.41 12.37 -7.37
CA SER A 8 -0.91 13.65 -6.88
C SER A 8 -2.40 13.81 -7.18
N LEU A 9 -3.15 14.43 -6.26
CA LEU A 9 -4.55 14.79 -6.50
C LEU A 9 -4.71 15.95 -7.49
N CYS A 10 -3.61 16.61 -7.89
CA CYS A 10 -3.64 17.66 -8.91
C CYS A 10 -3.87 17.16 -10.35
N HIS A 11 -3.78 15.84 -10.60
CA HIS A 11 -4.10 15.27 -11.91
C HIS A 11 -5.62 15.15 -12.09
N ASP A 12 -6.10 15.17 -13.35
CA ASP A 12 -7.50 14.84 -13.66
C ASP A 12 -7.72 13.34 -13.54
N TRP A 13 -8.25 12.92 -12.38
CA TRP A 13 -8.55 11.55 -12.06
C TRP A 13 -10.03 11.23 -12.29
N LYS A 14 -10.30 10.14 -13.01
CA LYS A 14 -11.65 9.61 -13.21
C LYS A 14 -11.63 8.10 -13.07
N VAL A 15 -12.66 7.52 -12.45
CA VAL A 15 -12.81 6.07 -12.36
C VAL A 15 -14.09 5.63 -13.06
N GLN A 16 -13.99 4.55 -13.81
CA GLN A 16 -15.13 3.85 -14.38
C GLN A 16 -15.18 2.44 -13.79
N TRP A 17 -16.13 2.24 -12.90
CA TRP A 17 -16.41 0.96 -12.27
C TRP A 17 -17.20 0.06 -13.21
N TYR A 18 -16.96 -1.24 -13.08
CA TYR A 18 -17.66 -2.28 -13.82
C TYR A 18 -18.08 -3.31 -12.80
N LYS A 19 -19.35 -3.71 -12.82
CA LYS A 19 -19.80 -4.85 -12.02
C LYS A 19 -19.87 -6.07 -12.93
N TYR A 20 -19.35 -7.17 -12.43
CA TYR A 20 -19.52 -8.47 -13.04
C TYR A 20 -20.39 -9.24 -12.07
N ASP A 21 -21.57 -9.68 -12.50
CA ASP A 21 -22.57 -10.27 -11.58
C ASP A 21 -22.58 -11.80 -11.64
N ARG A 22 -21.76 -12.41 -12.50
CA ARG A 22 -21.77 -13.86 -12.71
C ARG A 22 -20.76 -14.56 -11.81
N LEU A 23 -21.28 -15.40 -10.93
CA LEU A 23 -20.52 -16.39 -10.19
C LEU A 23 -20.17 -17.57 -11.10
N HIS A 24 -18.91 -18.04 -11.04
CA HIS A 24 -18.48 -19.24 -11.76
C HIS A 24 -18.13 -20.34 -10.75
N GLU A 25 -19.14 -21.13 -10.35
CA GLU A 25 -19.00 -22.20 -9.34
C GLU A 25 -17.90 -23.20 -9.69
N ASN A 26 -17.81 -23.63 -10.96
CA ASN A 26 -16.79 -24.55 -11.44
C ASN A 26 -15.35 -23.99 -11.37
N ALA A 27 -15.19 -22.69 -11.11
CA ALA A 27 -13.90 -22.03 -10.99
C ALA A 27 -13.49 -21.75 -9.54
N MET A 28 -14.24 -22.23 -8.53
CA MET A 28 -13.99 -22.02 -7.09
C MET A 28 -12.82 -22.85 -6.51
N ASN A 29 -11.81 -23.14 -7.32
CA ASN A 29 -10.63 -23.90 -6.90
C ASN A 29 -9.39 -22.99 -6.82
N TRP A 30 -8.56 -23.24 -5.81
CA TRP A 30 -7.24 -22.63 -5.67
C TRP A 30 -6.26 -23.28 -6.65
N VAL A 31 -5.57 -22.48 -7.45
CA VAL A 31 -4.48 -22.99 -8.31
C VAL A 31 -3.14 -23.01 -7.54
N GLY A 32 -3.09 -22.40 -6.34
CA GLY A 32 -1.95 -22.45 -5.43
C GLY A 32 -1.88 -21.27 -4.46
N LYS A 33 -0.91 -21.31 -3.54
CA LYS A 33 -0.77 -20.34 -2.45
C LYS A 33 -0.65 -18.88 -2.89
N ARG A 34 0.00 -18.61 -4.03
CA ARG A 34 0.18 -17.24 -4.53
C ARG A 34 -1.15 -16.61 -5.00
N GLU A 35 -2.06 -17.44 -5.53
CA GLU A 35 -3.41 -16.98 -5.89
C GLU A 35 -4.25 -16.72 -4.65
N GLU A 36 -4.10 -17.56 -3.62
CA GLU A 36 -4.70 -17.33 -2.31
C GLU A 36 -4.21 -16.02 -1.69
N ASP A 37 -2.90 -15.83 -1.58
CA ASP A 37 -2.30 -14.59 -1.06
C ASP A 37 -2.77 -13.34 -1.85
N MET A 38 -2.95 -13.46 -3.17
CA MET A 38 -3.46 -12.39 -4.03
C MET A 38 -4.91 -12.05 -3.73
N LEU A 39 -5.80 -13.05 -3.69
CA LEU A 39 -7.21 -12.80 -3.42
C LEU A 39 -7.39 -12.27 -1.98
N ILE A 40 -6.63 -12.77 -1.00
CA ILE A 40 -6.64 -12.24 0.38
C ILE A 40 -6.20 -10.78 0.41
N ALA A 41 -5.10 -10.44 -0.27
CA ALA A 41 -4.64 -9.05 -0.34
C ALA A 41 -5.68 -8.12 -0.95
N LEU A 42 -6.42 -8.58 -1.97
CA LEU A 42 -7.49 -7.81 -2.58
C LEU A 42 -8.76 -7.75 -1.74
N ALA A 43 -9.09 -8.77 -0.96
CA ALA A 43 -10.18 -8.68 0.01
C ALA A 43 -9.91 -7.58 1.05
N ILE A 44 -8.65 -7.51 1.53
CA ILE A 44 -8.25 -6.54 2.56
C ILE A 44 -8.15 -5.11 1.99
N VAL A 45 -7.50 -4.95 0.85
CA VAL A 45 -7.12 -3.63 0.31
C VAL A 45 -8.11 -3.12 -0.74
N GLY A 46 -8.73 -4.02 -1.50
CA GLY A 46 -9.81 -3.71 -2.45
C GLY A 46 -9.34 -3.62 -3.90
N VAL A 47 -8.38 -2.75 -4.20
CA VAL A 47 -8.01 -2.43 -5.59
C VAL A 47 -6.51 -2.42 -5.82
N ILE A 48 -6.08 -2.94 -6.98
CA ILE A 48 -4.68 -2.99 -7.42
C ILE A 48 -4.55 -2.62 -8.91
N SER A 49 -3.45 -2.00 -9.33
CA SER A 49 -3.18 -1.79 -10.76
C SER A 49 -2.73 -3.06 -11.47
N SER A 50 -2.91 -3.13 -12.80
CA SER A 50 -2.41 -4.24 -13.61
C SER A 50 -0.91 -4.47 -13.44
N LEU A 51 -0.13 -3.39 -13.37
CA LEU A 51 1.33 -3.45 -13.24
C LEU A 51 1.72 -4.07 -11.89
N GLN A 52 1.11 -3.60 -10.80
CA GLN A 52 1.36 -4.11 -9.45
C GLN A 52 0.90 -5.55 -9.31
N LEU A 53 -0.30 -5.90 -9.80
CA LEU A 53 -0.82 -7.26 -9.76
C LEU A 53 0.12 -8.24 -10.45
N LYS A 54 0.58 -7.89 -11.66
CA LYS A 54 1.54 -8.70 -12.41
C LYS A 54 2.87 -8.84 -11.69
N LYS A 55 3.41 -7.75 -11.15
CA LYS A 55 4.71 -7.75 -10.46
C LYS A 55 4.66 -8.53 -9.13
N ILE A 56 3.59 -8.38 -8.35
CA ILE A 56 3.52 -8.92 -6.99
C ILE A 56 3.06 -10.40 -6.99
N PHE A 57 2.13 -10.77 -7.87
CA PHE A 57 1.41 -12.05 -7.76
C PHE A 57 1.46 -12.95 -9.01
N LEU A 58 1.79 -12.43 -10.19
CA LEU A 58 1.67 -13.20 -11.43
C LEU A 58 2.99 -13.37 -12.18
N ASP A 59 4.12 -12.89 -11.65
CA ASP A 59 5.44 -12.90 -12.32
C ASP A 59 5.38 -12.40 -13.79
N GLY A 60 4.51 -11.42 -14.05
CA GLY A 60 4.30 -10.88 -15.41
C GLY A 60 3.35 -11.68 -16.32
N ASP A 61 2.78 -12.80 -15.87
CA ASP A 61 1.91 -13.67 -16.66
C ASP A 61 0.58 -13.00 -17.04
N LYS A 62 0.49 -12.56 -18.31
CA LYS A 62 -0.71 -11.93 -18.89
C LYS A 62 -1.85 -12.92 -19.12
N GLN A 63 -1.55 -14.19 -19.41
CA GLN A 63 -2.58 -15.20 -19.69
C GLN A 63 -3.30 -15.59 -18.40
N ARG A 64 -2.54 -15.73 -17.30
CA ARG A 64 -3.12 -15.95 -15.98
C ARG A 64 -4.06 -14.82 -15.56
N LEU A 65 -3.68 -13.55 -15.80
CA LEU A 65 -4.56 -12.42 -15.54
C LEU A 65 -5.88 -12.50 -16.33
N LYS A 66 -5.80 -12.81 -17.63
CA LYS A 66 -7.01 -13.01 -18.46
C LYS A 66 -7.89 -14.13 -17.93
N LYS A 67 -7.29 -15.26 -17.53
CA LYS A 67 -8.00 -16.39 -16.93
C LYS A 67 -8.73 -16.00 -15.65
N LEU A 68 -8.07 -15.28 -14.74
CA LEU A 68 -8.66 -14.80 -13.49
C LEU A 68 -9.91 -13.94 -13.74
N CYS A 69 -9.86 -13.05 -14.73
CA CYS A 69 -11.03 -12.28 -15.16
C CYS A 69 -12.11 -13.14 -15.81
N ALA A 70 -11.74 -14.04 -16.73
CA ALA A 70 -12.69 -14.92 -17.41
C ALA A 70 -13.45 -15.84 -16.42
N THR A 71 -12.80 -16.23 -15.32
CA THR A 71 -13.40 -17.03 -14.24
C THR A 71 -14.14 -16.22 -13.17
N GLY A 72 -14.25 -14.90 -13.34
CA GLY A 72 -14.92 -14.01 -12.38
C GLY A 72 -14.23 -13.88 -11.02
N LYS A 73 -12.96 -14.31 -10.91
CA LYS A 73 -12.16 -14.13 -9.69
C LYS A 73 -11.72 -12.68 -9.50
N LEU A 74 -11.46 -12.00 -10.61
CA LEU A 74 -11.11 -10.58 -10.63
C LEU A 74 -12.04 -9.82 -11.57
N THR A 75 -12.37 -8.58 -11.21
CA THR A 75 -13.08 -7.64 -12.08
C THR A 75 -12.11 -6.57 -12.54
N ARG A 76 -12.06 -6.28 -13.85
CA ARG A 76 -11.27 -5.17 -14.39
C ARG A 76 -12.10 -3.89 -14.39
N HIS A 77 -11.50 -2.80 -13.92
CA HIS A 77 -12.04 -1.45 -14.05
C HIS A 77 -11.04 -0.53 -14.74
N LYS A 78 -11.45 0.71 -14.96
CA LYS A 78 -10.62 1.73 -15.59
C LYS A 78 -10.42 2.90 -14.65
N LEU A 79 -9.17 3.24 -14.37
CA LEU A 79 -8.77 4.49 -13.76
C LEU A 79 -8.15 5.35 -14.85
N PHE A 80 -8.51 6.61 -14.94
CA PHE A 80 -7.94 7.54 -15.90
C PHE A 80 -7.13 8.59 -15.17
N LYS A 81 -5.94 8.89 -15.69
CA LYS A 81 -5.08 9.99 -15.26
C LYS A 81 -4.78 10.86 -16.45
N ASN A 82 -5.27 12.11 -16.48
CA ASN A 82 -5.07 13.02 -17.61
C ASN A 82 -5.38 12.32 -18.96
N GLN A 83 -6.53 11.63 -19.03
CA GLN A 83 -7.00 10.82 -20.17
C GLN A 83 -6.27 9.50 -20.42
N GLN A 84 -5.13 9.22 -19.77
CA GLN A 84 -4.45 7.93 -19.89
C GLN A 84 -5.17 6.86 -19.08
N GLU A 85 -5.60 5.78 -19.74
CA GLU A 85 -6.22 4.62 -19.07
C GLU A 85 -5.16 3.80 -18.30
N ILE A 86 -5.46 3.55 -17.03
CA ILE A 86 -4.74 2.69 -16.11
C ILE A 86 -5.70 1.55 -15.72
N PRO A 87 -5.47 0.31 -16.18
CA PRO A 87 -6.30 -0.81 -15.78
C PRO A 87 -6.06 -1.16 -14.30
N ILE A 88 -7.15 -1.18 -13.54
CA ILE A 88 -7.18 -1.57 -12.12
C ILE A 88 -8.08 -2.80 -11.94
N PHE A 89 -7.87 -3.55 -10.87
CA PHE A 89 -8.57 -4.80 -10.59
C PHE A 89 -9.03 -4.85 -9.14
N SER A 90 -10.22 -5.41 -8.95
CA SER A 90 -10.79 -5.77 -7.65
C SER A 90 -11.18 -7.24 -7.63
N LEU A 91 -11.69 -7.74 -6.51
CA LEU A 91 -12.33 -9.05 -6.47
C LEU A 91 -13.62 -9.06 -7.31
N GLY A 92 -13.77 -10.09 -8.14
CA GLY A 92 -15.05 -10.43 -8.75
C GLY A 92 -15.89 -11.37 -7.87
N PRO A 93 -17.14 -11.68 -8.24
CA PRO A 93 -18.04 -12.51 -7.44
C PRO A 93 -17.45 -13.86 -7.04
N THR A 94 -16.76 -14.54 -7.96
CA THR A 94 -16.09 -15.81 -7.64
C THR A 94 -15.00 -15.62 -6.60
N GLY A 95 -14.22 -14.53 -6.71
CA GLY A 95 -13.14 -14.23 -5.76
C GLY A 95 -13.68 -13.86 -4.37
N ILE A 96 -14.78 -13.11 -4.31
CA ILE A 96 -15.47 -12.78 -3.05
C ILE A 96 -16.00 -14.06 -2.39
N ALA A 97 -16.73 -14.90 -3.12
CA ALA A 97 -17.30 -16.14 -2.60
C ALA A 97 -16.22 -17.07 -2.01
N MET A 98 -15.02 -17.12 -2.60
CA MET A 98 -13.91 -17.95 -2.12
C MET A 98 -13.25 -17.45 -0.81
N ILE A 99 -13.49 -16.20 -0.40
CA ILE A 99 -12.74 -15.55 0.70
C ILE A 99 -13.62 -14.97 1.81
N GLN A 100 -14.84 -14.54 1.51
CA GLN A 100 -15.68 -13.76 2.43
C GLN A 100 -15.94 -14.43 3.78
N GLU A 101 -15.90 -15.76 3.86
CA GLU A 101 -16.05 -16.50 5.13
C GLU A 101 -14.79 -16.45 6.03
N ARG A 102 -13.62 -16.16 5.46
CA ARG A 102 -12.32 -16.20 6.15
C ARG A 102 -11.71 -14.82 6.38
N TYR A 103 -12.05 -13.84 5.54
CA TYR A 103 -11.48 -12.49 5.62
C TYR A 103 -12.53 -11.43 5.32
N PRO A 104 -12.41 -10.24 5.96
CA PRO A 104 -13.23 -9.10 5.59
C PRO A 104 -12.93 -8.71 4.13
N VAL A 105 -14.00 -8.49 3.37
CA VAL A 105 -13.93 -8.00 2.00
C VAL A 105 -14.31 -6.52 2.01
N VAL A 106 -13.37 -5.66 1.65
CA VAL A 106 -13.64 -4.23 1.55
C VAL A 106 -14.53 -3.94 0.35
N ASP A 107 -15.54 -3.09 0.54
CA ASP A 107 -16.39 -2.63 -0.53
C ASP A 107 -15.67 -1.53 -1.33
N TRP A 108 -15.16 -1.91 -2.50
CA TRP A 108 -14.46 -0.99 -3.40
C TRP A 108 -15.42 -0.07 -4.17
N THR A 109 -16.73 -0.33 -4.17
CA THR A 109 -17.70 0.47 -4.95
C THR A 109 -17.89 1.88 -4.39
N CYS A 110 -17.54 2.09 -3.12
CA CYS A 110 -17.64 3.38 -2.44
C CYS A 110 -16.34 4.20 -2.47
N PHE A 111 -15.28 3.73 -3.11
CA PHE A 111 -13.98 4.41 -3.07
C PHE A 111 -13.99 5.74 -3.83
N SER A 112 -13.56 6.78 -3.13
CA SER A 112 -13.20 8.07 -3.74
C SER A 112 -11.87 7.97 -4.50
N ILE A 113 -11.50 9.01 -5.27
CA ILE A 113 -10.16 9.09 -5.88
C ILE A 113 -9.05 9.04 -4.81
N PRO A 114 -9.08 9.84 -3.72
CA PRO A 114 -8.12 9.70 -2.63
C PRO A 114 -8.01 8.26 -2.12
N ASP A 115 -9.13 7.57 -1.88
CA ASP A 115 -9.12 6.18 -1.45
C ASP A 115 -8.36 5.29 -2.43
N LEU A 116 -8.74 5.35 -3.71
CA LEU A 116 -8.08 4.59 -4.78
C LEU A 116 -6.56 4.79 -4.79
N LEU A 117 -6.11 6.05 -4.75
CA LEU A 117 -4.68 6.36 -4.76
C LEU A 117 -3.97 5.82 -3.52
N GLN A 118 -4.61 5.87 -2.34
CA GLN A 118 -4.06 5.26 -1.13
C GLN A 118 -3.83 3.75 -1.28
N ARG A 119 -4.78 3.02 -1.90
CA ARG A 119 -4.66 1.56 -2.14
C ARG A 119 -3.55 1.25 -3.15
N LEU A 120 -3.43 2.06 -4.21
CA LEU A 120 -2.35 1.92 -5.19
C LEU A 120 -0.98 2.18 -4.54
N LEU A 121 -0.85 3.20 -3.69
CA LEU A 121 0.39 3.49 -2.96
C LEU A 121 0.73 2.38 -1.96
N PHE A 122 -0.26 1.81 -1.29
CA PHE A 122 -0.07 0.63 -0.45
C PHE A 122 0.55 -0.53 -1.25
N PHE A 123 0.00 -0.87 -2.41
CA PHE A 123 0.56 -1.94 -3.24
C PHE A 123 1.90 -1.57 -3.87
N GLN A 124 2.19 -0.29 -4.11
CA GLN A 124 3.52 0.16 -4.50
C GLN A 124 4.53 -0.15 -3.39
N LEU A 125 4.21 0.16 -2.14
CA LEU A 125 5.06 -0.19 -1.00
C LEU A 125 5.22 -1.71 -0.87
N VAL A 126 4.15 -2.50 -0.99
CA VAL A 126 4.20 -3.97 -0.96
C VAL A 126 5.14 -4.54 -2.03
N SER A 127 5.10 -3.96 -3.24
CA SER A 127 6.01 -4.32 -4.33
C SER A 127 7.49 -4.09 -3.93
N ARG A 128 7.81 -2.97 -3.28
CA ARG A 128 9.16 -2.72 -2.75
C ARG A 128 9.56 -3.71 -1.67
N PHE A 129 8.64 -4.08 -0.78
CA PHE A 129 8.87 -5.12 0.22
C PHE A 129 9.11 -6.52 -0.41
N LYS A 130 8.39 -6.86 -1.48
CA LYS A 130 8.59 -8.12 -2.20
C LYS A 130 9.93 -8.19 -2.92
N ASP A 131 10.41 -7.06 -3.45
CA ASP A 131 11.75 -6.97 -4.05
C ASP A 131 12.85 -7.34 -3.02
N GLU A 132 12.67 -7.00 -1.73
CA GLU A 132 13.59 -7.35 -0.64
C GLU A 132 13.35 -8.74 -0.04
N ASN A 133 12.08 -9.12 0.11
CA ASN A 133 11.69 -10.39 0.70
C ASN A 133 10.44 -10.97 0.00
N PRO A 134 10.58 -12.06 -0.77
CA PRO A 134 9.47 -12.62 -1.53
C PRO A 134 8.36 -13.24 -0.65
N ASN A 135 8.60 -13.45 0.65
CA ASN A 135 7.67 -14.08 1.58
C ASN A 135 6.76 -13.10 2.33
N ILE A 136 6.77 -11.82 1.97
CA ILE A 136 5.88 -10.80 2.54
C ILE A 136 4.41 -11.18 2.29
N ARG A 137 3.58 -11.03 3.32
CA ARG A 137 2.12 -11.21 3.24
C ARG A 137 1.38 -9.93 3.63
N VAL A 138 0.26 -9.69 2.97
CA VAL A 138 -0.69 -8.63 3.33
C VAL A 138 -1.64 -9.19 4.39
N LEU A 139 -1.86 -8.43 5.46
CA LEU A 139 -2.74 -8.78 6.58
C LEU A 139 -3.70 -7.62 6.86
N PRO A 140 -4.89 -7.90 7.42
CA PRO A 140 -5.85 -6.87 7.77
C PRO A 140 -5.31 -5.96 8.88
N SER A 141 -5.76 -4.72 8.86
CA SER A 141 -5.51 -3.72 9.89
C SER A 141 -6.81 -3.01 10.27
N ILE A 142 -6.82 -2.42 11.46
CA ILE A 142 -7.88 -1.52 11.88
C ILE A 142 -7.71 -0.15 11.20
N PRO A 143 -8.80 0.56 10.87
CA PRO A 143 -8.72 1.97 10.48
C PRO A 143 -7.93 2.80 11.50
N PRO A 144 -7.19 3.84 11.06
CA PRO A 144 -7.15 4.42 9.71
C PRO A 144 -6.15 3.75 8.76
N PHE A 145 -5.55 2.63 9.15
CA PHE A 145 -4.57 1.93 8.31
C PHE A 145 -5.25 1.19 7.15
N ILE A 146 -4.66 1.25 5.96
CA ILE A 146 -5.15 0.54 4.76
C ILE A 146 -5.01 -0.97 4.92
N GLY A 147 -3.96 -1.40 5.61
CA GLY A 147 -3.61 -2.78 5.80
C GLY A 147 -2.28 -2.89 6.53
N SER A 148 -1.72 -4.08 6.57
CA SER A 148 -0.42 -4.32 7.16
C SER A 148 0.38 -5.33 6.35
N VAL A 149 1.70 -5.25 6.46
CA VAL A 149 2.62 -6.22 5.88
C VAL A 149 3.25 -7.04 7.00
N LYS A 150 3.31 -8.35 6.82
CA LYS A 150 4.05 -9.26 7.71
C LYS A 150 5.40 -9.58 7.11
N ARG A 151 6.47 -9.13 7.78
CA ARG A 151 7.87 -9.45 7.46
C ARG A 151 8.44 -10.28 8.60
N LYS A 152 8.75 -11.56 8.34
CA LYS A 152 9.07 -12.55 9.38
C LYS A 152 7.95 -12.55 10.44
N ASP A 153 8.28 -12.32 11.72
CA ASP A 153 7.31 -12.27 12.81
C ASP A 153 6.83 -10.86 13.16
N LYS A 154 7.17 -9.85 12.35
CA LYS A 154 6.77 -8.46 12.60
C LYS A 154 5.65 -8.04 11.66
N LYS A 155 4.54 -7.60 12.26
CA LYS A 155 3.45 -6.89 11.57
C LYS A 155 3.78 -5.41 11.54
N ILE A 156 3.66 -4.78 10.37
CA ILE A 156 3.89 -3.35 10.16
C ILE A 156 2.65 -2.79 9.49
N HIS A 157 1.97 -1.87 10.15
CA HIS A 157 0.76 -1.24 9.61
C HIS A 157 1.15 -0.18 8.59
N VAL A 158 0.28 0.09 7.62
CA VAL A 158 0.53 1.08 6.58
C VAL A 158 -0.61 2.09 6.57
N LEU A 159 -0.25 3.33 6.80
CA LEU A 159 -1.11 4.50 6.69
C LEU A 159 -0.70 5.28 5.44
N VAL A 160 -1.67 5.75 4.67
CA VAL A 160 -1.41 6.60 3.51
C VAL A 160 -2.21 7.87 3.66
N GLN A 161 -1.53 9.01 3.68
CA GLN A 161 -2.18 10.31 3.81
C GLN A 161 -2.41 10.88 2.40
N ARG A 162 -3.66 10.91 1.95
CA ARG A 162 -4.06 11.57 0.69
C ARG A 162 -5.39 12.27 0.88
N GLY A 163 -5.47 13.50 0.40
CA GLY A 163 -6.66 14.32 0.56
C GLY A 163 -6.72 14.97 1.94
N ASN A 164 -7.92 15.16 2.46
CA ASN A 164 -8.15 15.81 3.75
C ASN A 164 -7.53 15.02 4.90
N GLU A 165 -6.73 15.68 5.73
CA GLU A 165 -6.06 15.09 6.88
C GLU A 165 -6.81 15.27 8.21
N GLU A 166 -7.93 16.00 8.22
CA GLU A 166 -8.73 16.27 9.43
C GLU A 166 -9.15 15.00 10.17
N ASP A 167 -9.61 13.98 9.44
CA ASP A 167 -10.00 12.69 10.04
C ASP A 167 -8.81 11.97 10.67
N LEU A 168 -7.63 12.06 10.06
CA LEU A 168 -6.40 11.50 10.61
C LEU A 168 -6.00 12.26 11.87
N ILE A 169 -5.97 13.60 11.82
CA ILE A 169 -5.66 14.44 12.98
C ILE A 169 -6.62 14.14 14.13
N HIS A 170 -7.93 14.10 13.86
CA HIS A 170 -8.94 13.76 14.86
C HIS A 170 -8.68 12.38 15.46
N THR A 171 -8.38 11.37 14.62
CA THR A 171 -8.03 10.04 15.10
C THR A 171 -6.80 10.05 16.00
N PHE A 172 -5.70 10.68 15.56
CA PHE A 172 -4.43 10.68 16.29
C PHE A 172 -4.42 11.58 17.54
N LYS A 173 -5.36 12.53 17.65
CA LYS A 173 -5.62 13.28 18.89
C LYS A 173 -6.08 12.37 20.03
N PHE A 174 -6.91 11.37 19.72
CA PHE A 174 -7.52 10.48 20.72
C PHE A 174 -6.90 9.07 20.75
N TYR A 175 -6.09 8.72 19.77
CA TYR A 175 -5.47 7.41 19.64
C TYR A 175 -4.01 7.51 19.23
N THR A 176 -3.11 6.96 20.05
CA THR A 176 -1.68 6.83 19.72
C THR A 176 -1.35 5.35 19.50
N PRO A 177 -1.11 4.91 18.25
CA PRO A 177 -0.73 3.53 17.99
C PRO A 177 0.57 3.14 18.71
N ALA A 178 0.51 2.08 19.52
CA ALA A 178 1.70 1.50 20.16
C ALA A 178 2.55 0.65 19.19
N GLU A 179 1.91 0.16 18.14
CA GLU A 179 2.49 -0.69 17.09
C GLU A 179 3.30 0.13 16.08
N ARG A 180 4.22 -0.54 15.37
CA ARG A 180 5.01 0.10 14.33
C ARG A 180 4.19 0.27 13.05
N PHE A 181 4.28 1.44 12.43
CA PHE A 181 3.65 1.68 11.14
C PHE A 181 4.51 2.50 10.20
N ILE A 182 4.17 2.42 8.91
CA ILE A 182 4.72 3.22 7.83
C ILE A 182 3.66 4.22 7.40
N LEU A 183 4.03 5.49 7.35
CA LEU A 183 3.24 6.57 6.78
C LEU A 183 3.74 6.88 5.36
N ILE A 184 2.84 6.92 4.39
CA ILE A 184 3.13 7.37 3.03
C ILE A 184 2.54 8.76 2.82
N LYS A 185 3.40 9.76 2.57
CA LYS A 185 3.03 11.15 2.25
C LYS A 185 3.30 11.43 0.77
N GLU A 186 2.69 12.44 0.18
CA GLU A 186 3.03 12.83 -1.20
C GLU A 186 4.44 13.45 -1.26
N THR A 187 4.68 14.40 -0.35
CA THR A 187 5.96 15.06 -0.11
C THR A 187 6.21 15.15 1.40
N LEU A 188 7.40 15.63 1.82
CA LEU A 188 7.70 15.84 3.24
C LEU A 188 6.78 16.89 3.88
N GLU A 189 6.48 17.96 3.17
CA GLU A 189 5.66 19.09 3.67
C GLU A 189 4.15 18.80 3.63
N HIS A 190 3.70 17.87 2.79
CA HIS A 190 2.29 17.55 2.69
C HIS A 190 1.79 17.03 4.04
N GLY A 191 0.68 17.54 4.59
CA GLY A 191 0.14 17.03 5.86
C GLY A 191 1.08 17.18 7.07
N LYS A 192 1.79 18.32 7.12
CA LYS A 192 2.68 18.69 8.23
C LYS A 192 1.96 18.83 9.57
N THR A 193 0.67 19.18 9.56
CA THR A 193 -0.11 19.35 10.79
C THR A 193 -0.32 18.02 11.51
N LEU A 194 -0.33 16.89 10.78
CA LEU A 194 -0.37 15.56 11.36
C LEU A 194 0.91 15.21 12.15
N ASP A 195 2.06 15.78 11.76
CA ASP A 195 3.37 15.39 12.28
C ASP A 195 3.50 15.60 13.81
N GLU A 196 2.82 16.61 14.38
CA GLU A 196 2.78 16.88 15.83
C GLU A 196 2.18 15.72 16.63
N TYR A 197 1.23 14.98 16.05
CA TYR A 197 0.57 13.85 16.71
C TYR A 197 1.37 12.54 16.53
N LEU A 198 2.30 12.51 15.58
CA LEU A 198 3.12 11.34 15.26
C LEU A 198 4.35 11.22 16.16
N GLN A 199 4.70 12.24 16.94
CA GLN A 199 5.92 12.27 17.77
C GLN A 199 6.01 11.11 18.77
N LYS A 200 4.85 10.65 19.27
CA LYS A 200 4.76 9.55 20.25
C LYS A 200 4.63 8.17 19.59
N CYS A 201 4.56 8.13 18.26
CA CYS A 201 4.35 6.91 17.49
C CYS A 201 5.66 6.25 17.07
N LYS A 202 5.64 4.93 16.88
CA LYS A 202 6.75 4.20 16.24
C LYS A 202 6.59 4.21 14.72
N VAL A 203 6.72 5.39 14.13
CA VAL A 203 6.46 5.63 12.70
C VAL A 203 7.74 5.73 11.88
N ARG A 204 7.73 5.14 10.68
CA ARG A 204 8.62 5.48 9.58
C ARG A 204 7.80 6.18 8.50
N MET A 205 8.39 7.13 7.80
CA MET A 205 7.70 7.82 6.72
C MET A 205 8.40 7.55 5.39
N THR A 206 7.66 7.47 4.29
CA THR A 206 8.18 7.49 2.92
C THR A 206 7.35 8.46 2.07
N THR A 207 7.91 8.91 0.96
CA THR A 207 7.21 9.71 -0.04
C THR A 207 7.09 8.96 -1.37
N ASP A 208 6.29 9.48 -2.29
CA ASP A 208 6.14 8.90 -3.63
C ASP A 208 7.45 8.89 -4.41
N ASN A 209 8.20 9.99 -4.26
CA ASN A 209 9.53 10.14 -4.85
C ASN A 209 10.51 9.11 -4.27
N GLN A 210 10.52 8.94 -2.94
CA GLN A 210 11.40 7.95 -2.30
C GLN A 210 11.09 6.52 -2.76
N MET A 211 9.81 6.13 -2.76
CA MET A 211 9.42 4.78 -3.19
C MET A 211 9.77 4.47 -4.65
N SER A 212 9.79 5.51 -5.50
CA SER A 212 10.02 5.36 -6.94
C SER A 212 11.50 5.40 -7.32
N ASN A 213 12.29 6.26 -6.67
CA ASN A 213 13.62 6.63 -7.14
C ASN A 213 14.77 6.16 -6.24
N HIS A 214 14.48 5.61 -5.05
CA HIS A 214 15.51 5.20 -4.10
C HIS A 214 15.47 3.70 -3.80
N SER A 215 16.59 3.17 -3.33
CA SER A 215 16.68 1.78 -2.88
C SER A 215 15.81 1.54 -1.65
N PHE A 216 15.48 0.27 -1.36
CA PHE A 216 14.63 -0.06 -0.21
C PHE A 216 15.20 0.43 1.13
N SER A 217 16.52 0.43 1.29
CA SER A 217 17.22 0.90 2.50
C SER A 217 17.24 2.42 2.66
N GLU A 218 17.01 3.17 1.58
CA GLU A 218 17.15 4.64 1.56
C GLU A 218 15.81 5.36 1.49
N MET A 219 14.71 4.65 1.21
CA MET A 219 13.40 5.26 0.96
C MET A 219 12.66 5.74 2.23
N PHE A 220 13.22 5.52 3.42
CA PHE A 220 12.54 5.80 4.69
C PHE A 220 13.15 7.00 5.43
N TYR A 221 12.28 7.70 6.15
CA TYR A 221 12.62 8.75 7.10
C TYR A 221 12.15 8.37 8.51
N LEU A 222 12.83 8.92 9.51
CA LEU A 222 12.51 8.84 10.92
C LEU A 222 12.17 10.23 11.46
N TRP A 223 11.25 10.29 12.42
CA TRP A 223 10.95 11.51 13.13
C TRP A 223 11.99 11.77 14.21
N LYS A 224 12.72 12.89 14.14
CA LYS A 224 13.72 13.31 15.13
C LYS A 224 13.69 14.83 15.29
N GLU A 225 13.70 15.31 16.53
CA GLU A 225 13.85 16.74 16.86
C GLU A 225 12.90 17.65 16.06
N GLY A 226 11.64 17.21 15.88
CA GLY A 226 10.61 17.99 15.17
C GLY A 226 10.70 17.95 13.65
N LYS A 227 11.51 17.06 13.05
CA LYS A 227 11.64 16.93 11.60
C LYS A 227 11.79 15.48 11.14
N TRP A 228 11.41 15.23 9.89
CA TRP A 228 11.70 13.98 9.18
C TRP A 228 13.14 13.99 8.67
N VAL A 229 13.95 13.02 9.10
CA VAL A 229 15.34 12.84 8.66
C VAL A 229 15.52 11.48 7.98
N PRO A 230 16.32 11.37 6.91
CA PRO A 230 16.59 10.08 6.26
C PRO A 230 17.08 9.02 7.27
N GLU A 231 16.64 7.76 7.12
CA GLU A 231 17.02 6.68 8.04
C GLU A 231 18.48 6.24 7.85
N ASN A 232 19.02 6.39 6.64
CA ASN A 232 20.38 5.98 6.28
C ASN A 232 21.48 6.85 6.91
N THR A 233 21.28 8.17 7.04
CA THR A 233 22.26 9.07 7.69
C THR A 233 22.51 8.73 9.16
N ILE A 234 21.54 8.11 9.83
CA ILE A 234 21.65 7.72 11.24
C ILE A 234 22.44 6.41 11.39
N SER A 235 22.36 5.53 10.39
CA SER A 235 23.07 4.24 10.40
C SER A 235 24.59 4.44 10.29
N GLU A 236 25.01 5.51 9.61
CA GLU A 236 26.41 5.91 9.47
C GLU A 236 26.98 6.55 10.75
N GLU A 237 26.20 7.35 11.48
CA GLU A 237 26.61 7.93 12.77
C GLU A 237 26.81 6.87 13.87
N GLN A 238 26.01 5.79 13.86
CA GLN A 238 26.21 4.68 14.80
C GLN A 238 27.47 3.85 14.47
N HIS A 239 27.84 3.73 13.20
CA HIS A 239 29.09 3.08 12.80
C HIS A 239 30.33 3.95 13.05
N SER A 240 30.21 5.28 12.97
CA SER A 240 31.33 6.19 13.25
C SER A 240 31.62 6.31 14.76
N ASN A 241 30.59 6.21 15.61
CA ASN A 241 30.77 6.24 17.07
C ASN A 241 31.41 4.97 17.64
N ILE A 242 31.22 3.79 17.01
CA ILE A 242 31.90 2.55 17.39
C ILE A 242 33.40 2.60 17.08
N LYS A 243 33.81 3.29 16.00
CA LYS A 243 35.23 3.48 15.67
C LYS A 243 35.95 4.47 16.58
N LYS A 244 35.24 5.39 17.24
CA LYS A 244 35.83 6.36 18.18
C LYS A 244 35.96 5.84 19.62
N THR A 245 35.28 4.76 19.99
CA THR A 245 35.35 4.17 21.34
C THR A 245 36.34 3.00 21.47
N SER A 246 37.06 2.65 20.40
CA SER A 246 38.02 1.52 20.40
C SER A 246 39.49 1.96 20.58
N VAL A 247 39.73 3.13 21.16
CA VAL A 247 41.09 3.57 21.53
C VAL A 247 41.09 3.96 23.01
N ILE A 248 41.15 2.96 23.89
CA ILE A 248 41.77 3.01 25.22
C ILE A 248 42.45 1.67 25.46
#